data_AF-A0ABD6CRI5-F1
#
_entry.id   AF-A0ABD6CRI5-F1
#
_cell.length_a   1.000
_cell.length_b   1.000
_cell.length_c   1.000
_cell.angle_alpha   90.00
_cell.angle_beta   90.00
_cell.angle_gamma   90.00
#
_symmetry.space_group_name_H-M   'P 1'
#
loop_
_entity.id
_entity.type
_entity.pdbx_description
1 polymer ?
#
loop_
_entity_poly.entity_id
_entity_poly.type
_entity_poly.pdbx_seq_one_letter_code
_entity_poly.pdbx_strand_id
1 'polypeptide(L)'
;MTATLKEESTSVPLEDQRSVTLKPGKPWPSAYRGSKYSLVSDDDFNDAVLKWEQRDLAIYTDPPDGLRRTLILLGKNGGYGSFRVTADNEVLTKIKADEYKHVNEAPVDKGWIPVYVGKLSGTLDFDEIDSDPLTPQKNRIKVWKGFPFHHGERWSVSQDGALFWKWKDYRFDSAFDHPELINEYQKYRGTAGRLYITENAHIWVNIPKNDIAPAKQSAVRNAIKKWKRAAEQVDDTATLRLVNRRLVATSGDDDPSTGHFPIHLGQLSDFDNGVIPRPIVDESSYFQAVCEYEHVWE
;
A
#
# COMPACT_ATOMS: atom_id res chain seq x y z
N MET A 1 -14.13 -6.55 -14.08
CA MET A 1 -13.27 -6.17 -15.24
C MET A 1 -11.85 -6.34 -14.77
N THR A 2 -11.05 -7.16 -15.44
CA THR A 2 -9.66 -7.42 -15.03
C THR A 2 -8.82 -6.17 -15.18
N ALA A 3 -7.98 -5.86 -14.19
CA ALA A 3 -7.03 -4.77 -14.30
C ALA A 3 -6.08 -4.98 -15.48
N THR A 4 -5.56 -3.90 -16.06
CA THR A 4 -4.64 -3.95 -17.19
C THR A 4 -3.40 -3.12 -16.90
N LEU A 5 -2.21 -3.64 -17.23
CA LEU A 5 -0.99 -2.84 -17.23
C LEU A 5 -0.93 -1.94 -18.48
N LYS A 6 -0.70 -0.66 -18.27
CA LYS A 6 -0.44 0.34 -19.31
C LYS A 6 1.01 0.81 -19.25
N GLU A 7 1.71 0.71 -20.37
CA GLU A 7 3.09 1.19 -20.51
C GLU A 7 3.12 2.72 -20.71
N GLU A 8 2.76 3.44 -19.65
CA GLU A 8 2.70 4.90 -19.63
C GLU A 8 3.88 5.49 -18.84
N SER A 9 4.30 6.72 -19.20
CA SER A 9 5.33 7.42 -18.43
C SER A 9 4.75 7.94 -17.12
N THR A 10 5.59 8.10 -16.09
CA THR A 10 5.22 8.76 -14.82
C THR A 10 6.21 9.87 -14.48
N SER A 11 5.81 10.79 -13.62
CA SER A 11 6.65 11.86 -13.08
C SER A 11 6.97 11.57 -11.62
N VAL A 12 8.26 11.57 -11.27
CA VAL A 12 8.74 11.31 -9.92
C VAL A 12 9.42 12.56 -9.38
N PRO A 13 8.96 13.09 -8.22
CA PRO A 13 9.63 14.23 -7.59
C PRO A 13 10.99 13.80 -7.04
N LEU A 14 11.95 14.73 -7.14
CA LEU A 14 13.30 14.65 -6.61
C LEU A 14 13.53 15.85 -5.67
N GLU A 15 14.72 15.92 -5.07
CA GLU A 15 15.13 17.08 -4.28
C GLU A 15 15.08 18.40 -5.09
N ASP A 16 15.01 19.51 -4.36
CA ASP A 16 15.03 20.88 -4.89
C ASP A 16 13.89 21.18 -5.87
N GLN A 17 12.71 20.62 -5.62
CA GLN A 17 11.49 20.80 -6.46
C GLN A 17 11.67 20.33 -7.91
N ARG A 18 12.67 19.47 -8.16
CA ARG A 18 12.87 18.86 -9.47
C ARG A 18 11.95 17.66 -9.62
N SER A 19 11.70 17.28 -10.86
CA SER A 19 11.04 16.02 -11.19
C SER A 19 11.70 15.37 -12.39
N VAL A 20 11.58 14.05 -12.47
CA VAL A 20 12.03 13.28 -13.62
C VAL A 20 10.86 12.51 -14.20
N THR A 21 10.69 12.63 -15.52
CA THR A 21 9.74 11.80 -16.26
C THR A 21 10.40 10.47 -16.60
N LEU A 22 9.82 9.38 -16.10
CA LEU A 22 10.30 8.02 -16.33
C LEU A 22 9.41 7.30 -17.32
N LYS A 23 10.06 6.63 -18.27
CA LYS A 23 9.41 5.65 -19.14
C LYS A 23 9.43 4.26 -18.49
N PRO A 24 8.46 3.39 -18.82
CA PRO A 24 8.51 1.98 -18.46
C PRO A 24 9.88 1.33 -18.73
N GLY A 25 10.30 0.49 -17.79
CA GLY A 25 11.57 -0.21 -17.78
C GLY A 25 12.77 0.59 -17.29
N LYS A 26 12.62 1.87 -16.89
CA LYS A 26 13.70 2.69 -16.33
C LYS A 26 13.88 2.49 -14.80
N PRO A 27 15.08 2.72 -14.25
CA PRO A 27 15.33 2.59 -12.83
C PRO A 27 14.43 3.55 -12.04
N TRP A 28 13.91 3.10 -10.91
CA TRP A 28 13.07 3.92 -10.04
C TRP A 28 13.94 4.77 -9.11
N PRO A 29 13.86 6.11 -9.17
CA PRO A 29 14.76 7.03 -8.47
C PRO A 29 14.21 7.47 -7.10
N SER A 30 13.25 6.73 -6.54
CA SER A 30 12.60 7.06 -5.27
C SER A 30 12.37 5.79 -4.45
N ALA A 31 11.58 5.87 -3.39
CA ALA A 31 11.35 4.76 -2.49
C ALA A 31 10.63 3.60 -3.19
N TYR A 32 11.10 2.38 -3.00
CA TYR A 32 10.40 1.17 -3.44
C TYR A 32 9.21 0.89 -2.50
N ARG A 33 8.07 1.49 -2.84
CA ARG A 33 6.85 1.56 -2.02
C ARG A 33 5.64 1.05 -2.79
N GLY A 34 4.50 0.92 -2.11
CA GLY A 34 3.24 0.43 -2.68
C GLY A 34 2.68 -0.76 -1.92
N SER A 35 1.42 -1.08 -2.19
CA SER A 35 0.82 -2.39 -1.87
C SER A 35 1.66 -3.48 -2.51
N LYS A 36 2.05 -4.50 -1.73
CA LYS A 36 2.90 -5.60 -2.20
C LYS A 36 2.04 -6.74 -2.72
N TYR A 37 2.38 -7.22 -3.91
CA TYR A 37 1.80 -8.41 -4.52
C TYR A 37 2.91 -9.28 -5.12
N SER A 38 2.57 -10.52 -5.47
CA SER A 38 3.48 -11.44 -6.16
C SER A 38 2.74 -12.17 -7.27
N LEU A 39 3.39 -12.35 -8.43
CA LEU A 39 2.97 -13.34 -9.40
C LEU A 39 3.63 -14.67 -9.09
N VAL A 40 2.83 -15.73 -8.95
CA VAL A 40 3.30 -17.06 -8.57
C VAL A 40 2.67 -18.13 -9.46
N SER A 41 3.32 -19.29 -9.51
CA SER A 41 2.67 -20.54 -9.92
C SER A 41 2.13 -21.20 -8.66
N ASP A 42 0.94 -21.77 -8.72
CA ASP A 42 0.29 -22.43 -7.59
C ASP A 42 -0.47 -23.65 -8.12
N ASP A 43 -0.38 -24.78 -7.42
CA ASP A 43 -0.86 -26.09 -7.91
C ASP A 43 -2.39 -26.12 -8.08
N ASP A 44 -3.11 -25.24 -7.37
CA ASP A 44 -4.56 -25.10 -7.48
C ASP A 44 -5.00 -24.34 -8.75
N PHE A 45 -4.05 -23.78 -9.51
CA PHE A 45 -4.32 -22.94 -10.67
C PHE A 45 -3.57 -23.41 -11.92
N ASN A 46 -4.22 -23.31 -13.09
CA ASN A 46 -3.65 -23.78 -14.36
C ASN A 46 -2.64 -22.80 -14.98
N ASP A 47 -2.60 -21.55 -14.52
CA ASP A 47 -1.67 -20.53 -14.98
C ASP A 47 -1.21 -19.64 -13.81
N ALA A 48 -0.32 -18.69 -14.08
CA ALA A 48 0.17 -17.73 -13.10
C ALA A 48 -0.97 -16.94 -12.46
N VAL A 49 -0.91 -16.82 -11.13
CA VAL A 49 -1.90 -16.07 -10.33
C VAL A 49 -1.24 -14.92 -9.59
N LEU A 50 -2.03 -13.88 -9.37
CA LEU A 50 -1.67 -12.78 -8.49
C LEU A 50 -1.98 -13.16 -7.05
N LYS A 51 -0.96 -13.12 -6.18
CA LYS A 51 -1.06 -13.39 -4.76
C LYS A 51 -0.86 -12.13 -3.94
N TRP A 52 -1.80 -11.85 -3.05
CA TRP A 52 -1.56 -11.07 -1.84
C TRP A 52 -1.31 -12.01 -0.68
N GLU A 53 -0.28 -11.76 0.12
CA GLU A 53 0.10 -12.64 1.22
C GLU A 53 0.59 -11.83 2.42
N GLN A 54 0.08 -12.19 3.59
CA GLN A 54 0.53 -11.61 4.85
C GLN A 54 0.22 -12.56 6.02
N ARG A 55 1.26 -12.88 6.81
CA ARG A 55 1.18 -13.88 7.89
C ARG A 55 0.75 -15.24 7.32
N ASP A 56 -0.37 -15.79 7.79
CA ASP A 56 -0.95 -17.06 7.37
C ASP A 56 -2.07 -16.89 6.32
N LEU A 57 -2.26 -15.67 5.80
CA LEU A 57 -3.24 -15.38 4.76
C LEU A 57 -2.56 -15.30 3.40
N ALA A 58 -3.02 -16.11 2.46
CA ALA A 58 -2.73 -16.02 1.04
C ALA A 58 -4.06 -15.93 0.29
N ILE A 59 -4.18 -14.91 -0.57
CA ILE A 59 -5.41 -14.61 -1.32
C ILE A 59 -5.01 -14.35 -2.76
N TYR A 60 -5.74 -14.97 -3.67
CA TYR A 60 -5.38 -15.08 -5.06
C TYR A 60 -6.40 -14.37 -5.94
N THR A 61 -5.96 -13.89 -7.09
CA THR A 61 -6.79 -13.35 -8.16
C THR A 61 -6.06 -13.50 -9.50
N ASP A 62 -6.78 -13.23 -10.59
CA ASP A 62 -6.20 -13.17 -11.92
C ASP A 62 -5.16 -12.02 -12.02
N PRO A 63 -4.03 -12.27 -12.70
CA PRO A 63 -3.03 -11.25 -12.91
C PRO A 63 -3.54 -10.14 -13.85
N PRO A 64 -3.10 -8.88 -13.69
CA PRO A 64 -3.43 -7.83 -14.64
C PRO A 64 -2.96 -8.16 -16.06
N ASP A 65 -3.80 -7.85 -17.03
CA ASP A 65 -3.50 -8.07 -18.44
C ASP A 65 -2.19 -7.39 -18.83
N GLY A 66 -1.31 -8.15 -19.49
CA GLY A 66 0.01 -7.69 -19.94
C GLY A 66 1.11 -7.69 -18.87
N LEU A 67 0.79 -7.76 -17.57
CA LEU A 67 1.79 -7.66 -16.50
C LEU A 67 2.87 -8.76 -16.60
N ARG A 68 2.47 -10.03 -16.64
CA ARG A 68 3.42 -11.16 -16.69
C ARG A 68 4.36 -11.05 -17.89
N ARG A 69 3.81 -10.71 -19.07
CA ARG A 69 4.60 -10.51 -20.30
C ARG A 69 5.63 -9.39 -20.11
N THR A 70 5.23 -8.24 -19.57
CA THR A 70 6.15 -7.12 -19.35
C THR A 70 7.24 -7.48 -18.33
N LEU A 71 6.93 -8.23 -17.28
CA LEU A 71 7.94 -8.71 -16.33
C LEU A 71 8.96 -9.67 -16.97
N ILE A 72 8.52 -10.56 -17.86
CA ILE A 72 9.44 -11.41 -18.66
C ILE A 72 10.38 -10.52 -19.49
N LEU A 73 9.84 -9.52 -20.18
CA LEU A 73 10.63 -8.60 -21.02
C LEU A 73 11.60 -7.72 -20.22
N LEU A 74 11.35 -7.54 -18.92
CA LEU A 74 12.26 -6.86 -18.00
C LEU A 74 13.33 -7.77 -17.40
N GLY A 75 13.27 -9.08 -17.66
CA GLY A 75 14.26 -10.06 -17.22
C GLY A 75 13.81 -10.98 -16.09
N LYS A 76 12.56 -10.88 -15.60
CA LYS A 76 12.10 -11.81 -14.55
C LYS A 76 11.84 -13.20 -15.13
N ASN A 77 12.43 -14.21 -14.51
CA ASN A 77 12.23 -15.60 -14.90
C ASN A 77 10.72 -15.97 -14.88
N GLY A 78 10.19 -16.39 -16.04
CA GLY A 78 8.76 -16.73 -16.21
C GLY A 78 7.76 -15.61 -15.94
N GLY A 79 8.23 -14.38 -15.67
CA GLY A 79 7.39 -13.25 -15.25
C GLY A 79 6.92 -13.34 -13.80
N TYR A 80 7.55 -14.18 -12.98
CA TYR A 80 7.19 -14.40 -11.57
C TYR A 80 7.90 -13.43 -10.62
N GLY A 81 7.45 -13.44 -9.36
CA GLY A 81 8.04 -12.69 -8.26
C GLY A 81 7.23 -11.48 -7.84
N SER A 82 7.78 -10.73 -6.88
CA SER A 82 7.06 -9.62 -6.25
C SER A 82 7.11 -8.32 -7.04
N PHE A 83 6.05 -7.54 -6.91
CA PHE A 83 5.96 -6.16 -7.35
C PHE A 83 5.16 -5.33 -6.34
N ARG A 84 5.17 -4.02 -6.53
CA ARG A 84 4.41 -3.07 -5.73
C ARG A 84 3.55 -2.18 -6.61
N VAL A 85 2.41 -1.75 -6.07
CA VAL A 85 1.51 -0.79 -6.72
C VAL A 85 1.35 0.42 -5.82
N THR A 86 1.68 1.60 -6.34
CA THR A 86 1.53 2.87 -5.61
C THR A 86 0.09 3.39 -5.67
N ALA A 87 -0.23 4.40 -4.85
CA ALA A 87 -1.49 5.14 -4.87
C ALA A 87 -1.71 5.95 -6.16
N ASP A 88 -0.67 6.10 -7.00
CA ASP A 88 -0.79 6.65 -8.36
C ASP A 88 -0.83 5.53 -9.42
N ASN A 89 -1.15 4.31 -8.98
CA ASN A 89 -1.21 3.08 -9.77
C ASN A 89 0.12 2.69 -10.44
N GLU A 90 1.25 3.23 -10.00
CA GLU A 90 2.56 2.89 -10.57
C GLU A 90 2.97 1.50 -10.14
N VAL A 91 3.31 0.66 -11.10
CA VAL A 91 3.83 -0.68 -10.87
C VAL A 91 5.34 -0.62 -10.78
N LEU A 92 5.87 -1.04 -9.64
CA LEU A 92 7.31 -1.12 -9.36
C LEU A 92 7.70 -2.58 -9.17
N THR A 93 8.79 -3.02 -9.77
CA THR A 93 9.41 -4.31 -9.48
C THR A 93 10.89 -4.14 -9.18
N LYS A 94 11.61 -5.24 -8.91
CA LYS A 94 13.07 -5.24 -8.90
C LYS A 94 13.64 -6.26 -9.87
N ILE A 95 14.77 -5.93 -10.49
CA ILE A 95 15.53 -6.79 -11.40
C ILE A 95 16.95 -6.89 -10.85
N LYS A 96 17.59 -8.06 -10.94
CA LYS A 96 18.99 -8.20 -10.55
C LYS A 96 19.86 -7.32 -11.46
N ALA A 97 20.84 -6.65 -10.88
CA ALA A 97 21.64 -5.64 -11.59
C ALA A 97 22.42 -6.22 -12.79
N ASP A 98 22.88 -7.47 -12.69
CA ASP A 98 23.57 -8.22 -13.75
C ASP A 98 22.65 -8.59 -14.92
N GLU A 99 21.34 -8.72 -14.68
CA GLU A 99 20.31 -9.00 -15.68
C GLU A 99 19.66 -7.72 -16.24
N TYR A 100 19.92 -6.56 -15.64
CA TYR A 100 19.19 -5.33 -15.94
C TYR A 100 19.91 -4.44 -16.97
N LYS A 101 19.32 -4.33 -18.17
CA LYS A 101 19.88 -3.56 -19.30
C LYS A 101 20.14 -2.06 -19.07
N HIS A 102 19.47 -1.43 -18.10
CA HIS A 102 19.64 0.01 -17.80
C HIS A 102 20.30 0.22 -16.42
N VAL A 103 21.08 -0.75 -15.94
CA VAL A 103 21.79 -0.67 -14.66
C VAL A 103 22.68 0.58 -14.54
N ASN A 104 23.26 1.03 -15.66
CA ASN A 104 24.10 2.23 -15.74
C ASN A 104 23.35 3.54 -15.51
N GLU A 105 22.02 3.53 -15.53
CA GLU A 105 21.17 4.68 -15.22
C GLU A 105 20.66 4.66 -13.77
N ALA A 106 20.89 3.57 -13.04
CA ALA A 106 20.41 3.40 -11.67
C ALA A 106 21.34 4.10 -10.65
N PRO A 107 20.81 4.52 -9.48
CA PRO A 107 21.64 5.10 -8.41
C PRO A 107 22.70 4.13 -7.85
N VAL A 108 22.50 2.82 -8.02
CA VAL A 108 23.43 1.75 -7.67
C VAL A 108 23.43 0.70 -8.78
N ASP A 109 24.53 -0.03 -8.94
CA ASP A 109 24.77 -0.96 -10.04
C ASP A 109 24.91 -2.43 -9.59
N LYS A 110 24.53 -2.72 -8.35
CA LYS A 110 24.62 -4.05 -7.73
C LYS A 110 23.34 -4.41 -6.98
N GLY A 111 23.11 -5.71 -6.78
CA GLY A 111 21.94 -6.22 -6.06
C GLY A 111 20.65 -6.09 -6.88
N TRP A 112 19.54 -5.82 -6.20
CA TRP A 112 18.20 -5.76 -6.81
C TRP A 112 17.77 -4.32 -7.12
N ILE A 113 17.85 -3.91 -8.39
CA ILE A 113 17.52 -2.55 -8.84
C ILE A 113 16.00 -2.37 -8.92
N PRO A 114 15.40 -1.40 -8.21
CA PRO A 114 14.00 -1.03 -8.41
C PRO A 114 13.76 -0.46 -9.80
N VAL A 115 12.70 -0.92 -10.47
CA VAL A 115 12.37 -0.60 -11.86
C VAL A 115 10.89 -0.22 -11.97
N TYR A 116 10.60 0.86 -12.69
CA TYR A 116 9.26 1.27 -13.06
C TYR A 116 8.74 0.41 -14.22
N VAL A 117 7.57 -0.21 -14.08
CA VAL A 117 7.00 -1.14 -15.06
C VAL A 117 5.93 -0.47 -15.93
N GLY A 118 5.18 0.49 -15.38
CA GLY A 118 4.02 1.13 -16.01
C GLY A 118 2.96 1.50 -14.97
N LYS A 119 1.73 1.75 -15.41
CA LYS A 119 0.59 2.01 -14.53
C LYS A 119 -0.48 0.94 -14.64
N LEU A 120 -1.13 0.60 -13.53
CA LEU A 120 -2.36 -0.19 -13.57
C LEU A 120 -3.54 0.71 -13.96
N SER A 121 -4.41 0.15 -14.78
CA SER A 121 -5.72 0.68 -15.12
C SER A 121 -6.78 -0.31 -14.66
N GLY A 122 -7.77 0.17 -13.91
CA GLY A 122 -8.78 -0.67 -13.27
C GLY A 122 -8.31 -1.23 -11.92
N THR A 123 -9.19 -2.01 -11.29
CA THR A 123 -9.02 -2.48 -9.90
C THR A 123 -8.65 -3.96 -9.88
N LEU A 124 -7.78 -4.36 -8.94
CA LEU A 124 -7.50 -5.77 -8.65
C LEU A 124 -8.69 -6.38 -7.90
N ASP A 125 -9.31 -7.40 -8.49
CA ASP A 125 -10.55 -8.00 -7.99
C ASP A 125 -10.27 -9.28 -7.21
N PHE A 126 -10.28 -9.22 -5.88
CA PHE A 126 -9.99 -10.37 -5.01
C PHE A 126 -11.26 -11.10 -4.55
N ASP A 127 -12.35 -10.98 -5.32
CA ASP A 127 -13.67 -11.60 -5.12
C ASP A 127 -14.30 -11.34 -3.74
N GLU A 128 -13.81 -12.02 -2.70
CA GLU A 128 -14.29 -11.93 -1.32
C GLU A 128 -13.83 -10.65 -0.60
N ILE A 129 -12.84 -9.94 -1.16
CA ILE A 129 -12.24 -8.77 -0.51
C ILE A 129 -12.54 -7.51 -1.32
N ASP A 130 -13.29 -6.63 -0.69
CA ASP A 130 -13.59 -5.29 -1.19
C ASP A 130 -12.36 -4.37 -1.04
N SER A 131 -11.50 -4.35 -2.07
CA SER A 131 -10.27 -3.56 -2.14
C SER A 131 -10.51 -2.10 -2.57
N ASP A 132 -11.71 -1.79 -3.08
CA ASP A 132 -12.16 -0.47 -3.54
C ASP A 132 -13.56 -0.13 -2.95
N PRO A 133 -13.69 -0.13 -1.61
CA PRO A 133 -14.98 0.04 -0.95
C PRO A 133 -15.51 1.47 -1.10
N LEU A 134 -16.83 1.64 -1.11
CA LEU A 134 -17.44 2.98 -1.10
C LEU A 134 -16.87 3.88 0.01
N THR A 135 -16.42 5.07 -0.40
CA THR A 135 -15.84 6.09 0.47
C THR A 135 -16.80 6.49 1.59
N PRO A 136 -16.33 6.63 2.84
CA PRO A 136 -17.13 7.13 3.94
C PRO A 136 -17.64 8.55 3.63
N GLN A 137 -18.93 8.79 3.91
CA GLN A 137 -19.43 10.16 3.95
C GLN A 137 -18.72 10.95 5.05
N LYS A 138 -18.51 12.25 4.82
CA LYS A 138 -17.86 13.16 5.77
C LYS A 138 -18.44 13.00 7.19
N ASN A 139 -17.57 12.93 8.19
CA ASN A 139 -17.90 12.72 9.61
C ASN A 139 -18.53 11.35 9.96
N ARG A 140 -18.56 10.37 9.05
CA ARG A 140 -18.98 9.00 9.36
C ARG A 140 -17.79 8.07 9.46
N ILE A 141 -17.64 7.46 10.63
CA ILE A 141 -16.63 6.43 10.86
C ILE A 141 -17.06 5.16 10.13
N LYS A 142 -16.21 4.67 9.23
CA LYS A 142 -16.35 3.38 8.55
C LYS A 142 -15.17 2.48 8.87
N VAL A 143 -15.45 1.19 8.89
CA VAL A 143 -14.43 0.15 9.06
C VAL A 143 -13.77 -0.08 7.73
N TRP A 144 -12.44 -0.20 7.72
CA TRP A 144 -11.72 -0.63 6.54
C TRP A 144 -12.10 -2.07 6.20
N LYS A 145 -12.53 -2.30 4.95
CA LYS A 145 -13.02 -3.59 4.46
C LYS A 145 -12.02 -4.37 3.62
N GLY A 146 -11.01 -3.69 3.07
CA GLY A 146 -9.96 -4.34 2.30
C GLY A 146 -9.02 -5.16 3.17
N PHE A 147 -7.85 -5.48 2.63
CA PHE A 147 -6.88 -6.30 3.33
C PHE A 147 -6.46 -5.65 4.66
N PRO A 148 -6.56 -6.39 5.78
CA PRO A 148 -6.43 -5.80 7.11
C PRO A 148 -4.98 -5.55 7.56
N PHE A 149 -4.00 -6.05 6.81
CA PHE A 149 -2.59 -6.04 7.21
C PHE A 149 -1.72 -5.43 6.13
N HIS A 150 -1.05 -4.32 6.42
CA HIS A 150 -0.03 -3.74 5.53
C HIS A 150 -0.46 -3.55 4.06
N HIS A 151 -1.75 -3.44 3.79
CA HIS A 151 -2.28 -3.10 2.47
C HIS A 151 -2.23 -1.61 2.27
N GLY A 152 -1.70 -1.20 1.12
CA GLY A 152 -1.30 0.15 0.85
C GLY A 152 0.11 0.49 1.28
N GLU A 153 0.55 1.63 0.76
CA GLU A 153 1.75 2.33 1.16
C GLU A 153 1.68 2.76 2.61
N ARG A 154 2.67 2.35 3.38
CA ARG A 154 2.77 2.73 4.79
C ARG A 154 3.43 4.09 4.94
N TRP A 155 2.64 5.07 5.34
CA TRP A 155 3.10 6.40 5.74
C TRP A 155 3.03 6.56 7.25
N SER A 156 3.79 7.53 7.77
CA SER A 156 3.80 7.89 9.18
C SER A 156 3.47 9.36 9.36
N VAL A 157 2.71 9.68 10.41
CA VAL A 157 2.42 11.04 10.85
C VAL A 157 3.24 11.30 12.10
N SER A 158 4.04 12.37 12.11
CA SER A 158 4.83 12.78 13.26
C SER A 158 3.99 13.56 14.28
N GLN A 159 4.57 13.85 15.45
CA GLN A 159 3.88 14.60 16.50
C GLN A 159 3.61 16.06 16.10
N ASP A 160 4.51 16.65 15.32
CA ASP A 160 4.42 17.99 14.73
C ASP A 160 3.54 18.03 13.46
N GLY A 161 2.95 16.90 13.06
CA GLY A 161 1.99 16.86 11.95
C GLY A 161 2.65 16.86 10.57
N ALA A 162 3.85 16.31 10.43
CA ALA A 162 4.46 16.03 9.12
C ALA A 162 4.13 14.61 8.67
N LEU A 163 3.90 14.44 7.37
CA LEU A 163 3.68 13.14 6.73
C LEU A 163 5.00 12.66 6.10
N PHE A 164 5.48 11.49 6.52
CA PHE A 164 6.75 10.96 6.07
C PHE A 164 6.68 9.45 5.81
N TRP A 165 7.49 8.99 4.86
CA TRP A 165 7.67 7.58 4.56
C TRP A 165 8.87 7.03 5.34
N LYS A 166 8.75 5.80 5.84
CA LYS A 166 9.80 5.17 6.66
C LYS A 166 10.05 3.72 6.24
N TRP A 167 11.33 3.37 6.09
CA TRP A 167 11.80 2.00 5.92
C TRP A 167 13.10 1.77 6.67
N LYS A 168 13.10 0.79 7.58
CA LYS A 168 14.18 0.60 8.56
C LYS A 168 14.54 1.93 9.25
N ASP A 169 15.78 2.37 9.13
CA ASP A 169 16.30 3.60 9.73
C ASP A 169 16.16 4.83 8.82
N TYR A 170 15.73 4.64 7.58
CA TYR A 170 15.50 5.71 6.61
C TYR A 170 14.15 6.38 6.81
N ARG A 171 14.14 7.70 6.70
CA ARG A 171 12.97 8.56 6.79
C ARG A 171 13.03 9.62 5.68
N PHE A 172 11.97 9.70 4.89
CA PHE A 172 11.83 10.67 3.81
C PHE A 172 10.49 11.39 3.95
N ASP A 173 10.52 12.72 4.01
CA ASP A 173 9.30 13.52 4.08
C ASP A 173 8.54 13.50 2.74
N SER A 174 7.24 13.76 2.80
CA SER A 174 6.44 13.94 1.58
C SER A 174 6.90 15.19 0.83
N ALA A 175 6.95 15.10 -0.49
CA ALA A 175 7.21 16.23 -1.40
C ALA A 175 6.09 17.27 -1.37
N PHE A 176 4.94 16.93 -0.81
CA PHE A 176 3.76 17.77 -0.74
C PHE A 176 3.21 17.82 0.68
N ASP A 177 2.62 18.96 1.03
CA ASP A 177 1.91 19.15 2.29
C ASP A 177 0.53 18.47 2.24
N HIS A 178 0.12 17.90 3.38
CA HIS A 178 -1.16 17.20 3.52
C HIS A 178 -1.95 17.63 4.77
N PRO A 179 -2.21 18.94 4.97
CA PRO A 179 -2.84 19.44 6.18
C PRO A 179 -4.26 18.89 6.40
N GLU A 180 -5.07 18.71 5.36
CA GLU A 180 -6.44 18.20 5.52
C GLU A 180 -6.45 16.73 5.96
N LEU A 181 -5.61 15.91 5.32
CA LEU A 181 -5.42 14.51 5.70
C LEU A 181 -4.88 14.39 7.13
N ILE A 182 -3.87 15.16 7.49
CA ILE A 182 -3.27 15.13 8.83
C ILE A 182 -4.28 15.57 9.89
N ASN A 183 -5.07 16.61 9.61
CA ASN A 183 -6.15 17.04 10.49
C ASN A 183 -7.23 15.97 10.66
N GLU A 184 -7.60 15.25 9.60
CA GLU A 184 -8.55 14.13 9.72
C GLU A 184 -7.97 12.96 10.53
N TYR A 185 -6.70 12.60 10.29
CA TYR A 185 -5.97 11.60 11.06
C TYR A 185 -5.97 11.92 12.56
N GLN A 186 -5.64 13.16 12.91
CA GLN A 186 -5.51 13.62 14.29
C GLN A 186 -6.83 13.63 15.06
N LYS A 187 -7.99 13.66 14.38
CA LYS A 187 -9.30 13.49 15.02
C LYS A 187 -9.46 12.13 15.69
N TYR A 188 -8.77 11.11 15.19
CA TYR A 188 -8.87 9.75 15.69
C TYR A 188 -7.67 9.32 16.52
N ARG A 189 -6.50 9.91 16.26
CA ARG A 189 -5.26 9.57 16.93
C ARG A 189 -4.47 10.82 17.29
N GLY A 190 -4.37 11.12 18.57
CA GLY A 190 -3.63 12.29 19.08
C GLY A 190 -2.11 12.12 19.14
N THR A 191 -1.59 10.96 18.76
CA THR A 191 -0.16 10.61 18.82
C THR A 191 0.40 10.34 17.43
N ALA A 192 1.73 10.38 17.30
CA ALA A 192 2.40 9.93 16.09
C ALA A 192 2.06 8.46 15.78
N GLY A 193 2.02 8.12 14.50
CA GLY A 193 1.62 6.78 14.09
C GLY A 193 1.62 6.55 12.59
N ARG A 194 0.91 5.50 12.16
CA ARG A 194 0.89 5.05 10.77
C ARG A 194 -0.47 5.25 10.13
N LEU A 195 -0.45 5.61 8.86
CA LEU A 195 -1.57 5.50 7.94
C LEU A 195 -1.16 4.71 6.71
N TYR A 196 -2.15 4.21 5.99
CA TYR A 196 -1.96 3.35 4.84
C TYR A 196 -2.74 3.92 3.67
N ILE A 197 -2.11 4.02 2.51
CA ILE A 197 -2.72 4.54 1.28
C ILE A 197 -2.69 3.43 0.23
N THR A 198 -3.84 2.90 -0.16
CA THR A 198 -3.93 1.81 -1.15
C THR A 198 -3.73 2.32 -2.57
N GLU A 199 -3.53 1.39 -3.50
CA GLU A 199 -3.49 1.64 -4.94
C GLU A 199 -4.77 2.30 -5.47
N ASN A 200 -5.92 2.01 -4.85
CA ASN A 200 -7.21 2.66 -5.13
C ASN A 200 -7.38 3.99 -4.37
N ALA A 201 -6.28 4.59 -3.93
CA ALA A 201 -6.24 5.85 -3.18
C ALA A 201 -7.02 5.86 -1.86
N HIS A 202 -7.43 4.71 -1.32
CA HIS A 202 -8.08 4.64 -0.02
C HIS A 202 -7.08 4.85 1.11
N ILE A 203 -7.51 5.61 2.11
CA ILE A 203 -6.72 5.91 3.29
C ILE A 203 -7.33 5.22 4.49
N TRP A 204 -6.55 4.38 5.15
CA TRP A 204 -6.98 3.73 6.37
C TRP A 204 -5.91 3.74 7.44
N VAL A 205 -6.36 3.66 8.69
CA VAL A 205 -5.52 3.77 9.87
C VAL A 205 -5.85 2.68 10.88
N ASN A 206 -4.84 2.28 11.63
CA ASN A 206 -5.03 1.45 12.81
C ASN A 206 -4.99 2.33 14.04
N ILE A 207 -6.09 2.32 14.78
CA ILE A 207 -6.25 3.17 15.95
C ILE A 207 -6.20 2.30 17.21
N PRO A 208 -5.15 2.46 18.04
CA PRO A 208 -5.14 1.89 19.38
C PRO A 208 -6.32 2.42 20.17
N LYS A 209 -7.02 1.55 20.91
CA LYS A 209 -8.20 1.99 21.68
C LYS A 209 -7.88 3.08 22.70
N ASN A 210 -6.67 3.04 23.27
CA ASN A 210 -6.18 4.01 24.25
C ASN A 210 -5.78 5.35 23.62
N ASP A 211 -5.58 5.41 22.30
CA ASP A 211 -5.19 6.62 21.58
C ASP A 211 -6.40 7.39 21.04
N ILE A 212 -7.60 6.82 21.13
CA ILE A 212 -8.84 7.49 20.70
C ILE A 212 -9.13 8.63 21.67
N ALA A 213 -9.20 9.85 21.13
CA ALA A 213 -9.60 11.04 21.88
C ALA A 213 -10.91 10.78 22.65
N PRO A 214 -11.01 11.15 23.95
CA PRO A 214 -12.18 10.83 24.80
C PRO A 214 -13.53 11.20 24.16
N ALA A 215 -13.60 12.35 23.50
CA ALA A 215 -14.80 12.85 22.82
C ALA A 215 -15.28 11.96 21.65
N LYS A 216 -14.41 11.11 21.08
CA LYS A 216 -14.72 10.25 19.93
C LYS A 216 -14.90 8.79 20.29
N GLN A 217 -14.53 8.36 21.50
CA GLN A 217 -14.61 6.96 21.91
C GLN A 217 -16.01 6.35 21.75
N SER A 218 -17.06 7.09 22.10
CA SER A 218 -18.44 6.62 21.93
C SER A 218 -18.85 6.51 20.47
N ALA A 219 -18.46 7.47 19.64
CA ALA A 219 -18.74 7.46 18.20
C ALA A 219 -18.04 6.28 17.50
N VAL A 220 -16.75 6.05 17.81
CA VAL A 220 -15.99 4.91 17.30
C VAL A 220 -16.65 3.61 17.74
N ARG A 221 -16.89 3.41 19.04
CA ARG A 221 -17.55 2.19 19.57
C ARG A 221 -18.91 1.91 18.91
N ASN A 222 -19.71 2.94 18.68
CA ASN A 222 -21.00 2.81 17.99
C ASN A 222 -20.82 2.42 16.52
N ALA A 223 -19.83 2.98 15.83
CA ALA A 223 -19.51 2.60 14.45
C ALA A 223 -19.08 1.13 14.36
N ILE A 224 -18.25 0.64 15.28
CA ILE A 224 -17.86 -0.78 15.36
C ILE A 224 -19.10 -1.67 15.51
N LYS A 225 -19.94 -1.38 16.51
CA LYS A 225 -21.16 -2.17 16.79
C LYS A 225 -22.10 -2.18 15.58
N LYS A 226 -22.27 -1.03 14.94
CA LYS A 226 -23.13 -0.90 13.75
C LYS A 226 -22.58 -1.66 12.57
N TRP A 227 -21.28 -1.57 12.30
CA TRP A 227 -20.63 -2.33 11.23
C TRP A 227 -20.76 -3.83 11.47
N LYS A 228 -20.43 -4.32 12.68
CA LYS A 228 -20.51 -5.75 13.02
C LYS A 228 -21.91 -6.30 12.77
N ARG A 229 -22.94 -5.62 13.29
CA ARG A 229 -24.35 -6.00 13.05
C ARG A 229 -24.72 -6.01 11.58
N ALA A 230 -24.29 -5.00 10.82
CA ALA A 230 -24.59 -4.92 9.39
C ALA A 230 -23.89 -6.04 8.60
N ALA A 231 -22.64 -6.35 8.93
CA ALA A 231 -21.88 -7.44 8.31
C ALA A 231 -22.50 -8.81 8.63
N GLU A 232 -22.92 -9.04 9.88
CA GLU A 232 -23.65 -10.26 10.30
C GLU A 232 -25.00 -10.39 9.60
N GLN A 233 -25.72 -9.28 9.35
CA GLN A 233 -27.03 -9.29 8.67
C GLN A 233 -26.96 -9.67 7.20
N VAL A 234 -25.84 -9.38 6.53
CA VAL A 234 -25.64 -9.67 5.10
C VAL A 234 -24.68 -10.84 4.87
N ASP A 235 -24.33 -11.56 5.93
CA ASP A 235 -23.40 -12.70 5.92
C ASP A 235 -22.03 -12.40 5.27
N ASP A 236 -21.49 -11.20 5.55
CA ASP A 236 -20.17 -10.73 5.11
C ASP A 236 -19.06 -11.40 5.96
N THR A 237 -18.99 -12.74 5.83
CA THR A 237 -18.12 -13.61 6.63
C THR A 237 -16.63 -13.33 6.40
N ALA A 238 -16.25 -13.01 5.16
CA ALA A 238 -14.88 -12.65 4.80
C ALA A 238 -14.40 -11.40 5.55
N THR A 239 -15.16 -10.29 5.50
CA THR A 239 -14.79 -9.06 6.20
C THR A 239 -14.81 -9.26 7.72
N LEU A 240 -15.80 -9.98 8.27
CA LEU A 240 -15.85 -10.31 9.69
C LEU A 240 -14.60 -11.08 10.14
N ARG A 241 -14.20 -12.10 9.38
CA ARG A 241 -13.00 -12.91 9.63
C ARG A 241 -11.73 -12.05 9.58
N LEU A 242 -11.57 -11.21 8.57
CA LEU A 242 -10.39 -10.39 8.36
C LEU A 242 -10.22 -9.32 9.43
N VAL A 243 -11.30 -8.60 9.78
CA VAL A 243 -11.27 -7.61 10.86
C VAL A 243 -11.03 -8.29 12.21
N ASN A 244 -11.63 -9.45 12.48
CA ASN A 244 -11.37 -10.17 13.72
C ASN A 244 -9.91 -10.61 13.82
N ARG A 245 -9.34 -11.19 12.76
CA ARG A 245 -7.92 -11.54 12.69
C ARG A 245 -7.04 -10.33 12.95
N ARG A 246 -7.39 -9.15 12.44
CA ARG A 246 -6.67 -7.90 12.70
C ARG A 246 -6.66 -7.52 14.18
N LEU A 247 -7.83 -7.61 14.81
CA LEU A 247 -8.00 -7.26 16.20
C LEU A 247 -7.15 -8.16 17.09
N VAL A 248 -7.23 -9.49 16.91
CA VAL A 248 -6.37 -10.45 17.62
C VAL A 248 -4.89 -10.18 17.34
N ALA A 249 -4.53 -9.95 16.09
CA ALA A 249 -3.16 -9.71 15.68
C ALA A 249 -2.49 -8.44 16.25
N THR A 250 -3.29 -7.55 16.82
CA THR A 250 -2.87 -6.27 17.39
C THR A 250 -3.23 -6.11 18.86
N SER A 251 -3.82 -7.15 19.47
CA SER A 251 -3.93 -7.23 20.91
C SER A 251 -2.63 -7.77 21.52
N GLY A 252 -2.35 -7.40 22.76
CA GLY A 252 -1.19 -7.91 23.50
C GLY A 252 -1.44 -9.28 24.13
N ASP A 253 -2.69 -9.74 24.11
CA ASP A 253 -3.24 -10.87 24.88
C ASP A 253 -4.19 -11.74 24.04
N ASP A 254 -4.12 -11.64 22.71
CA ASP A 254 -5.01 -12.33 21.75
C ASP A 254 -6.51 -12.02 21.93
N ASP A 255 -6.89 -11.06 22.79
CA ASP A 255 -8.27 -10.61 22.94
C ASP A 255 -8.62 -9.57 21.85
N PRO A 256 -9.52 -9.87 20.90
CA PRO A 256 -9.93 -8.89 19.88
C PRO A 256 -10.59 -7.63 20.49
N SER A 257 -11.02 -7.68 21.75
CA SER A 257 -11.54 -6.54 22.47
C SER A 257 -10.47 -5.52 22.87
N THR A 258 -9.17 -5.84 22.80
CA THR A 258 -8.06 -4.91 23.09
C THR A 258 -7.30 -4.47 21.83
N GLY A 259 -7.52 -5.15 20.70
CA GLY A 259 -6.89 -4.89 19.42
C GLY A 259 -7.13 -3.49 18.82
N HIS A 260 -6.26 -3.13 17.87
CA HIS A 260 -6.32 -1.87 17.13
C HIS A 260 -7.40 -1.91 16.07
N PHE A 261 -8.26 -0.89 16.06
CA PHE A 261 -9.40 -0.86 15.15
C PHE A 261 -9.03 -0.25 13.80
N PRO A 262 -9.34 -0.91 12.67
CA PRO A 262 -9.04 -0.38 11.34
C PRO A 262 -10.16 0.57 10.87
N ILE A 263 -9.85 1.86 10.75
CA ILE A 263 -10.79 2.89 10.29
C ILE A 263 -10.42 3.33 8.88
N HIS A 264 -11.42 3.38 8.00
CA HIS A 264 -11.36 4.01 6.69
C HIS A 264 -11.59 5.52 6.86
N LEU A 265 -10.56 6.33 6.57
CA LEU A 265 -10.62 7.80 6.69
C LEU A 265 -11.33 8.43 5.49
N GLY A 266 -11.11 7.90 4.29
CA GLY A 266 -11.60 8.44 3.03
C GLY A 266 -10.73 7.97 1.86
N GLN A 267 -10.93 8.54 0.68
CA GLN A 267 -9.99 8.47 -0.43
C GLN A 267 -9.11 9.73 -0.46
N LEU A 268 -7.98 9.69 -1.16
CA LEU A 268 -7.12 10.87 -1.31
C LEU A 268 -7.89 12.07 -1.89
N SER A 269 -8.83 11.86 -2.81
CA SER A 269 -9.65 12.93 -3.38
C SER A 269 -10.49 13.71 -2.36
N ASP A 270 -10.72 13.16 -1.17
CA ASP A 270 -11.41 13.84 -0.08
C ASP A 270 -10.52 14.84 0.67
N PHE A 271 -9.20 14.82 0.43
CA PHE A 271 -8.19 15.58 1.18
C PHE A 271 -7.20 16.25 0.24
N ASP A 272 -6.84 17.50 0.53
CA ASP A 272 -5.69 18.17 -0.09
C ASP A 272 -5.77 18.14 -1.64
N ASN A 273 -6.99 18.25 -2.18
CA ASN A 273 -7.31 18.16 -3.62
C ASN A 273 -6.88 16.85 -4.31
N GLY A 274 -6.74 15.74 -3.57
CA GLY A 274 -6.30 14.47 -4.14
C GLY A 274 -4.79 14.37 -4.40
N VAL A 275 -4.00 15.29 -3.85
CA VAL A 275 -2.53 15.23 -3.99
C VAL A 275 -2.02 13.95 -3.33
N ILE A 276 -1.24 13.18 -4.08
CA ILE A 276 -0.69 11.90 -3.64
C ILE A 276 0.64 12.16 -2.91
N PRO A 277 0.81 11.70 -1.65
CA PRO A 277 2.10 11.80 -0.97
C PRO A 277 3.23 11.11 -1.76
N ARG A 278 4.40 11.75 -1.84
CA ARG A 278 5.57 11.21 -2.57
C ARG A 278 6.84 11.40 -1.76
N PRO A 279 7.61 10.36 -1.43
CA PRO A 279 8.84 10.55 -0.67
C PRO A 279 9.93 11.16 -1.55
N ILE A 280 10.60 12.18 -1.04
CA ILE A 280 11.85 12.69 -1.63
C ILE A 280 12.99 11.85 -1.06
N VAL A 281 13.59 10.99 -1.89
CA VAL A 281 14.76 10.20 -1.49
C VAL A 281 16.01 10.97 -1.86
N ASP A 282 16.68 11.49 -0.84
CA ASP A 282 17.89 12.30 -0.89
C ASP A 282 19.16 11.52 -0.51
N GLU A 283 19.00 10.38 0.15
CA GLU A 283 20.12 9.60 0.66
C GLU A 283 20.50 8.43 -0.27
N SER A 284 21.67 8.49 -0.91
CA SER A 284 22.13 7.43 -1.83
C SER A 284 22.28 6.05 -1.16
N SER A 285 22.61 6.04 0.13
CA SER A 285 22.79 4.82 0.92
C SER A 285 21.50 3.98 1.01
N TYR A 286 20.33 4.63 0.91
CA TYR A 286 19.03 3.96 0.86
C TYR A 286 18.92 3.03 -0.34
N PHE A 287 19.35 3.47 -1.52
CA PHE A 287 19.29 2.64 -2.73
C PHE A 287 20.14 1.38 -2.57
N GLN A 288 21.33 1.51 -1.98
CA GLN A 288 22.17 0.35 -1.66
C GLN A 288 21.45 -0.59 -0.69
N ALA A 289 20.91 -0.07 0.41
CA ALA A 289 20.24 -0.88 1.42
C ALA A 289 19.00 -1.61 0.85
N VAL A 290 18.18 -0.95 0.04
CA VAL A 290 17.00 -1.57 -0.59
C VAL A 290 17.40 -2.64 -1.61
N CYS A 291 18.51 -2.44 -2.33
CA CYS A 291 19.03 -3.42 -3.28
C CYS A 291 19.63 -4.65 -2.59
N GLU A 292 20.14 -4.51 -1.37
CA GLU A 292 20.78 -5.58 -0.60
C GLU A 292 19.80 -6.35 0.30
N TYR A 293 18.85 -5.68 0.96
CA TYR A 293 18.08 -6.31 2.07
C TYR A 293 16.70 -6.82 1.72
N GLU A 294 16.09 -6.32 0.65
CA GLU A 294 14.74 -6.72 0.28
C GLU A 294 14.83 -7.58 -0.97
N HIS A 295 15.11 -8.87 -0.72
CA HIS A 295 15.10 -9.92 -1.72
C HIS A 295 13.69 -10.05 -2.33
N VAL A 296 13.65 -10.14 -3.65
CA VAL A 296 12.46 -10.64 -4.35
C VAL A 296 12.55 -12.16 -4.33
N TRP A 297 11.52 -12.83 -3.83
CA TRP A 297 11.40 -14.27 -4.01
C TRP A 297 11.18 -14.52 -5.51
N GLU A 298 12.05 -15.35 -6.09
CA GLU A 298 11.90 -15.95 -7.42
C GLU A 298 11.12 -17.26 -7.31
#